data_AF-A0A924BR07-F1
#
_entry.id   AF-A0A924BR07-F1
#
_cell.length_a   1.000
_cell.length_b   1.000
_cell.length_c   1.000
_cell.angle_alpha   90.00
_cell.angle_beta   90.00
_cell.angle_gamma   90.00
#
_symmetry.space_group_name_H-M   'P 1'
#
loop_
_entity.id
_entity.type
_entity.pdbx_description
1 polymer ?
#
loop_
_entity_poly.entity_id
_entity_poly.type
_entity_poly.pdbx_seq_one_letter_code
_entity_poly.pdbx_strand_id
1 'polypeptide(L)'
;MDRTERFYKIEMLIRARKCASFDELLAEVEVSRATLKRDLQYLRSRMDAPIVYDRFDNGYKLHADPRDKRQASHQLPGVWFSEREIHALLTMY
;
A
#
# COMPACT_ATOMS: atom_id res chain seq x y z
N MET A 1 9.93 4.82 9.80
CA MET A 1 9.44 4.04 8.64
C MET A 1 10.03 4.61 7.36
N ASP A 2 10.73 3.79 6.58
CA ASP A 2 11.19 4.19 5.24
C ASP A 2 9.98 4.39 4.30
N ARG A 3 10.15 5.18 3.23
CA ARG A 3 9.07 5.43 2.26
C ARG A 3 8.56 4.14 1.62
N THR A 4 9.43 3.19 1.31
CA THR A 4 9.08 1.93 0.66
C THR A 4 8.27 1.04 1.60
N GLU A 5 8.75 0.92 2.84
CA GLU A 5 8.05 0.23 3.93
C GLU A 5 6.64 0.80 4.10
N ARG A 6 6.50 2.14 4.04
CA ARG A 6 5.22 2.83 4.19
C ARG A 6 4.23 2.51 3.09
N PHE A 7 4.68 2.48 1.84
CA PHE A 7 3.84 2.09 0.71
C PHE A 7 3.30 0.67 0.87
N TYR A 8 4.16 -0.25 1.30
CA TYR A 8 3.76 -1.63 1.57
C TYR A 8 2.69 -1.69 2.65
N LYS A 9 2.91 -1.01 3.79
CA LYS A 9 1.94 -1.02 4.90
C LYS A 9 0.59 -0.44 4.47
N ILE A 10 0.56 0.66 3.71
CA ILE A 10 -0.70 1.24 3.19
C ILE A 10 -1.45 0.23 2.35
N GLU A 11 -0.79 -0.40 1.37
CA GLU A 11 -1.46 -1.36 0.49
C GLU A 11 -1.92 -2.61 1.24
N MET A 12 -1.08 -3.13 2.15
CA MET A 12 -1.42 -4.27 2.99
C MET A 12 -2.66 -4.00 3.85
N LEU A 13 -2.76 -2.81 4.45
CA LEU A 13 -3.93 -2.42 5.26
C LEU A 13 -5.21 -2.35 4.42
N ILE A 14 -5.14 -1.72 3.25
CA ILE A 14 -6.28 -1.63 2.31
C ILE A 14 -6.74 -3.04 1.90
N ARG A 15 -5.80 -3.93 1.58
CA ARG A 15 -6.09 -5.30 1.17
C ARG A 15 -6.67 -6.13 2.31
N ALA A 16 -6.06 -6.08 3.49
CA ALA A 16 -6.48 -6.85 4.66
C ALA A 16 -7.87 -6.43 5.15
N ARG A 17 -8.15 -5.12 5.20
CA ARG A 17 -9.44 -4.59 5.66
C ARG A 17 -10.51 -4.58 4.57
N LYS A 18 -10.14 -4.84 3.30
CA LYS A 18 -10.95 -4.64 2.08
C LYS A 18 -11.36 -3.19 1.82
N CYS A 19 -11.55 -2.39 2.87
CA CYS A 19 -11.77 -0.96 2.90
C CYS A 19 -11.05 -0.38 4.12
N ALA A 20 -10.16 0.60 3.94
CA ALA A 20 -9.48 1.29 5.05
C ALA A 20 -9.73 2.79 4.98
N SER A 21 -10.18 3.40 6.08
CA SER A 21 -10.42 4.85 6.12
C SER A 21 -9.12 5.65 6.11
N PHE A 22 -9.21 6.96 5.83
CA PHE A 22 -8.02 7.81 5.84
C PHE A 22 -7.39 7.88 7.25
N ASP A 23 -8.21 8.00 8.29
CA ASP A 23 -7.72 8.14 9.67
C ASP A 23 -7.15 6.82 10.20
N GLU A 24 -7.71 5.68 9.77
CA GLU A 24 -7.12 4.37 10.01
C GLU A 24 -5.74 4.21 9.40
N LEU A 25 -5.58 4.60 8.12
CA LEU A 25 -4.27 4.57 7.47
C LEU A 25 -3.30 5.52 8.18
N LEU A 26 -3.76 6.71 8.54
CA LEU A 26 -2.95 7.73 9.22
C LEU A 26 -2.43 7.25 10.58
N ALA A 27 -3.29 6.60 11.37
CA ALA A 27 -2.93 6.03 12.67
C ALA A 27 -1.87 4.92 12.55
N GLU A 28 -1.87 4.18 11.45
CA GLU A 28 -0.98 3.04 11.26
C GLU A 28 0.40 3.42 10.70
N VAL A 29 0.48 4.43 9.83
CA VAL A 29 1.74 4.82 9.19
C VAL A 29 2.44 6.02 9.84
N GLU A 30 1.78 6.68 10.81
CA GLU A 30 2.35 7.73 11.66
C GLU A 30 3.04 8.89 10.89
N VAL A 31 2.49 9.26 9.73
CA VAL A 31 2.96 10.42 8.95
C VAL A 31 1.93 11.55 8.96
N SER A 32 2.33 12.72 8.48
CA SER A 32 1.39 13.83 8.29
C SER A 32 0.30 13.47 7.27
N ARG A 33 -0.88 14.10 7.40
CA ARG A 33 -1.99 13.97 6.45
C ARG A 33 -1.58 14.31 5.01
N ALA A 34 -0.73 15.32 4.84
CA ALA A 34 -0.22 15.72 3.52
C ALA A 34 0.69 14.64 2.93
N THR A 35 1.52 14.00 3.75
CA THR A 35 2.38 12.89 3.34
C THR A 35 1.56 11.69 2.90
N LEU A 36 0.58 11.25 3.70
CA LEU A 36 -0.28 10.12 3.35
C LEU A 36 -1.05 10.35 2.03
N LYS A 37 -1.55 11.56 1.80
CA LYS A 37 -2.18 11.91 0.51
C LYS A 37 -1.23 11.76 -0.67
N ARG A 38 0.01 12.25 -0.53
CA ARG A 38 1.05 12.12 -1.56
C ARG A 38 1.43 10.66 -1.79
N ASP A 39 1.48 9.86 -0.73
CA ASP A 39 1.80 8.45 -0.80
C ASP A 39 0.72 7.65 -1.54
N LEU A 40 -0.55 7.88 -1.21
CA LEU A 40 -1.70 7.30 -1.94
C LEU A 40 -1.70 7.70 -3.42
N GLN A 41 -1.34 8.95 -3.73
CA GLN A 41 -1.22 9.39 -5.11
C GLN A 41 -0.03 8.73 -5.84
N TYR A 42 1.10 8.56 -5.15
CA TYR A 42 2.27 7.90 -5.70
C TYR A 42 2.00 6.43 -6.02
N LEU A 43 1.39 5.71 -5.08
CA LEU A 43 0.93 4.33 -5.26
C LEU A 43 0.07 4.20 -6.54
N ARG A 44 -0.91 5.09 -6.71
CA ARG A 44 -1.82 5.06 -7.87
C ARG A 44 -1.18 5.43 -9.20
N SER A 45 -0.29 6.42 -9.22
CA SER A 45 0.19 7.05 -10.46
C SER A 45 1.56 6.58 -10.93
N ARG A 46 2.38 6.05 -10.02
CA ARG A 46 3.75 5.60 -10.30
C ARG A 46 3.96 4.12 -10.09
N MET A 47 3.16 3.50 -9.23
CA MET A 47 3.21 2.06 -8.95
C MET A 47 1.99 1.32 -9.50
N ASP A 48 1.11 2.02 -10.24
CA ASP A 48 -0.11 1.48 -10.84
C ASP A 48 -1.04 0.72 -9.87
N ALA A 49 -0.95 1.03 -8.57
CA ALA A 49 -1.76 0.39 -7.56
C ALA A 49 -3.25 0.68 -7.82
N PRO A 50 -4.13 -0.35 -7.88
CA PRO A 50 -5.53 -0.18 -8.21
C PRO A 50 -6.35 0.36 -7.02
N ILE A 51 -5.82 1.37 -6.30
CA ILE A 51 -6.47 1.96 -5.13
C ILE A 51 -7.55 2.95 -5.59
N VAL A 52 -8.77 2.74 -5.11
CA VAL A 52 -9.93 3.61 -5.33
C VAL A 52 -10.47 4.09 -3.99
N TYR A 53 -11.02 5.31 -3.97
CA TYR A 53 -11.73 5.83 -2.81
C TYR A 53 -13.22 5.58 -3.01
N ASP A 54 -13.83 4.84 -2.09
CA ASP A 54 -15.25 4.58 -2.01
C ASP A 54 -15.92 5.64 -1.11
N ARG A 55 -16.84 6.41 -1.69
CA ARG A 55 -17.57 7.47 -0.95
C ARG A 55 -18.62 6.91 0.00
N PHE A 56 -19.20 5.75 -0.28
CA PHE A 56 -20.24 5.15 0.56
C PHE A 56 -19.65 4.60 1.85
N ASP A 57 -18.53 3.89 1.73
CA ASP A 57 -17.82 3.33 2.88
C ASP A 57 -16.77 4.29 3.48
N ASN A 58 -16.63 5.48 2.90
CA ASN A 58 -15.66 6.51 3.28
C ASN A 58 -14.23 5.97 3.46
N GLY A 59 -13.77 5.17 2.51
CA GLY A 59 -12.49 4.45 2.64
C GLY A 59 -11.85 4.07 1.32
N TYR A 60 -10.60 3.65 1.40
CA TYR A 60 -9.80 3.21 0.28
C TYR A 60 -9.92 1.70 0.12
N LYS A 61 -10.13 1.26 -1.13
CA LYS A 61 -10.25 -0.15 -1.52
C LYS A 61 -9.31 -0.45 -2.68
N LEU A 62 -9.02 -1.71 -2.89
CA LEU A 62 -8.51 -2.16 -4.19
C LEU A 62 -9.69 -2.35 -5.14
N HIS A 63 -9.62 -1.72 -6.31
CA HIS A 63 -10.56 -1.97 -7.38
C HIS A 63 -10.48 -3.46 -7.75
N ALA A 64 -11.63 -4.11 -7.85
CA ALA A 64 -11.77 -5.53 -8.20
C ALA A 64 -12.55 -5.63 -9.51
N ASP A 65 -11.91 -5.22 -10.60
CA ASP A 65 -12.38 -5.42 -11.97
C ASP A 65 -11.48 -6.44 -12.69
N PRO A 66 -12.00 -7.62 -13.07
CA PRO A 66 -11.26 -8.64 -13.81
C PRO A 66 -10.68 -8.15 -15.15
N ARG A 67 -11.18 -7.04 -15.69
CA ARG A 67 -10.74 -6.43 -16.96
C ARG A 67 -9.65 -5.38 -16.75
N ASP A 68 -9.42 -4.93 -15.52
CA ASP A 68 -8.39 -3.94 -15.21
C ASP A 68 -7.02 -4.62 -15.22
N LYS A 69 -6.28 -4.40 -16.30
CA LYS A 69 -4.93 -4.95 -16.50
C LYS A 69 -3.98 -4.64 -15.34
N ARG A 70 -4.23 -3.54 -14.61
CA ARG A 70 -3.47 -3.21 -13.40
C ARG A 70 -3.58 -4.29 -12.34
N GLN A 71 -4.74 -4.92 -12.12
CA GLN A 71 -4.83 -6.03 -11.14
C GLN A 71 -4.09 -7.29 -11.60
N ALA A 72 -4.05 -7.56 -12.91
CA ALA A 72 -3.35 -8.72 -13.44
C ALA A 72 -1.82 -8.60 -13.30
N SER A 73 -1.28 -7.37 -13.35
CA SER A 73 0.15 -7.07 -13.22
C SER A 73 0.56 -6.55 -11.83
N HIS A 74 -0.39 -6.03 -11.04
CA HIS A 74 -0.14 -5.45 -9.71
C HIS A 74 -0.04 -6.55 -8.68
N GLN A 75 1.08 -7.24 -8.76
CA GLN A 75 1.61 -7.99 -7.65
C GLN A 75 2.49 -7.02 -6.86
N LEU A 76 2.32 -7.00 -5.54
CA LEU A 76 3.38 -6.46 -4.69
C LEU A 76 4.66 -7.21 -5.11
N PRO A 77 5.68 -6.54 -5.66
CA PRO A 77 6.90 -7.22 -6.08
C PRO A 77 7.38 -8.00 -4.85
N GLY A 78 7.48 -9.32 -5.00
CA GLY A 78 7.78 -10.23 -3.90
C GLY A 78 8.95 -9.68 -3.08
N VAL A 79 8.62 -9.25 -1.87
CA VAL A 79 9.53 -8.87 -0.79
C VAL A 79 10.68 -7.95 -1.22
N TRP A 80 10.41 -6.64 -1.30
CA TRP A 80 11.47 -5.66 -1.09
C TRP A 80 11.79 -5.66 0.39
N PHE A 81 12.63 -6.62 0.79
CA PHE A 81 13.19 -6.70 2.13
C PHE A 81 13.75 -5.34 2.54
N SER A 82 13.39 -4.88 3.73
CA SER A 82 14.18 -3.84 4.38
C SER A 82 15.63 -4.31 4.53
N GLU A 83 16.60 -3.39 4.65
CA GLU A 83 18.01 -3.74 4.86
C GLU A 83 18.18 -4.78 6.01
N ARG A 84 17.35 -4.67 7.05
CA ARG A 84 17.29 -5.62 8.17
C ARG A 84 16.77 -7.00 7.79
N GLU A 85 15.76 -7.09 6.93
CA GLU A 85 15.22 -8.38 6.49
C GLU A 85 16.11 -9.03 5.42
N ILE A 86 16.82 -8.25 4.60
CA ILE A 86 17.90 -8.76 3.72
C ILE A 86 18.99 -9.37 4.59
N HIS A 87 19.44 -8.66 5.62
CA HIS A 87 20.44 -9.18 6.55
C HIS A 87 19.98 -10.47 7.22
N ALA A 88 18.73 -10.53 7.70
CA ALA A 88 18.18 -11.72 8.34
C ALA A 88 18.11 -12.94 7.40
N LEU A 89 17.85 -12.73 6.10
CA LEU A 89 17.91 -13.81 5.11
C LEU A 89 19.33 -14.21 4.75
N LEU A 90 20.27 -13.26 4.71
CA LEU A 90 21.68 -13.52 4.39
C LEU A 90 22.45 -14.16 5.56
N THR A 91 21.98 -14.02 6.80
CA THR A 91 22.56 -14.67 7.99
C THR A 91 21.89 -15.98 8.39
N MET A 92 20.88 -16.45 7.65
CA MET A 92 20.31 -17.79 7.78
C MET A 92 21.15 -18.88 7.07
N TYR A 93 22.48 -18.72 7.06
CA TYR A 93 23.45 -19.77 6.69
C TYR A 93 24.63 -19.76 7.66
#